data_AF-A0A0X1L1E2-F1
#
_entry.id   AF-A0A0X1L1E2-F1
#
_cell.length_a   1.000
_cell.length_b   1.000
_cell.length_c   1.000
_cell.angle_alpha   90.00
_cell.angle_beta   90.00
_cell.angle_gamma   90.00
#
_symmetry.space_group_name_H-M   'P 1'
#
loop_
_entity.id
_entity.type
_entity.pdbx_description
1 polymer ?
#
loop_
_entity_poly.entity_id
_entity_poly.type
_entity_poly.pdbx_seq_one_letter_code
_entity_poly.pdbx_strand_id
1 'polypeptide(L)'
;MVHQVTRFSDAFSAWENWNLTDFDSKCECLLALKSLLENSMPGVAKVISYHLQQASTLLAHTHQLIGPTGETNELYTAGRGVALIIQEDNGIQAKQAVVAQLTAALVAGNSVVFCSDDKELSSALVAAYQQSSLPANLLQFASFDAYHQLIESDVRCVGYVGTPSVEATINRQLAKRTGAIVSLVSETDLLTLPVAHDPHLSLRFITERTRTINITAVGGNATLLELGVDTH
;
A
#
# COMPACT_ATOMS: atom_id res chain seq x y z
N MET A 1 3.05 -24.52 5.97
CA MET A 1 1.74 -23.95 6.36
C MET A 1 1.83 -22.94 7.51
N VAL A 2 2.27 -23.32 8.72
CA VAL A 2 2.29 -22.41 9.91
C VAL A 2 3.07 -21.10 9.66
N HIS A 3 4.26 -21.19 9.06
CA HIS A 3 5.11 -20.02 8.83
C HIS A 3 4.45 -18.91 7.99
N GLN A 4 3.63 -19.25 6.98
CA GLN A 4 3.00 -18.23 6.13
C GLN A 4 1.77 -17.59 6.79
N VAL A 5 1.07 -18.35 7.65
CA VAL A 5 -0.03 -17.80 8.45
C VAL A 5 0.50 -16.78 9.45
N THR A 6 1.60 -17.10 10.14
CA THR A 6 2.28 -16.17 11.05
C THR A 6 2.75 -14.92 10.30
N ARG A 7 3.41 -15.11 9.13
CA ARG A 7 3.88 -14.01 8.27
C ARG A 7 2.75 -13.03 7.92
N PHE A 8 1.60 -13.55 7.48
CA PHE A 8 0.44 -12.73 7.17
C PHE A 8 -0.09 -12.00 8.41
N SER A 9 -0.23 -12.70 9.53
CA SER A 9 -0.71 -12.10 10.79
C SER A 9 0.20 -10.96 11.26
N ASP A 10 1.51 -11.13 11.17
CA ASP A 10 2.48 -10.10 11.54
C ASP A 10 2.41 -8.90 10.60
N ALA A 11 2.24 -9.13 9.30
CA ALA A 11 2.06 -8.07 8.31
C ALA A 11 0.74 -7.31 8.54
N PHE A 12 -0.32 -8.02 8.93
CA PHE A 12 -1.62 -7.44 9.24
C PHE A 12 -1.52 -6.50 10.45
N SER A 13 -0.90 -6.95 11.55
CA SER A 13 -0.68 -6.11 12.74
C SER A 13 0.21 -4.90 12.45
N ALA A 14 1.23 -5.05 11.60
CA ALA A 14 2.08 -3.93 11.19
C ALA A 14 1.29 -2.89 10.36
N TRP A 15 0.39 -3.36 9.48
CA TRP A 15 -0.47 -2.50 8.67
C TRP A 15 -1.40 -1.64 9.53
N GLU A 16 -1.98 -2.17 10.61
CA GLU A 16 -2.91 -1.41 11.46
C GLU A 16 -2.28 -0.10 11.97
N ASN A 17 -1.02 -0.15 12.37
CA ASN A 17 -0.28 1.03 12.83
C ASN A 17 0.21 1.89 11.66
N TRP A 18 0.78 1.27 10.63
CA TRP A 18 1.34 1.98 9.48
C TRP A 18 0.28 2.76 8.70
N ASN A 19 -0.94 2.21 8.60
CA ASN A 19 -2.04 2.87 7.93
C ASN A 19 -2.40 4.21 8.59
N LEU A 20 -2.24 4.30 9.92
CA LEU A 20 -2.52 5.48 10.73
C LEU A 20 -1.38 6.51 10.72
N THR A 21 -0.17 6.12 10.32
CA THR A 21 0.97 7.03 10.18
C THR A 21 0.66 8.11 9.12
N ASP A 22 1.00 9.36 9.40
CA ASP A 22 0.81 10.45 8.44
C ASP A 22 1.69 10.28 7.19
N PHE A 23 1.29 10.92 6.10
CA PHE A 23 1.94 10.73 4.80
C PHE A 23 3.41 11.20 4.81
N ASP A 24 3.73 12.28 5.52
CA ASP A 24 5.08 12.85 5.54
C ASP A 24 6.03 11.93 6.30
N SER A 25 5.62 11.42 7.47
CA SER A 25 6.36 10.40 8.21
C SER A 25 6.59 9.11 7.38
N LYS A 26 5.58 8.67 6.61
CA LYS A 26 5.73 7.53 5.70
C LYS A 26 6.82 7.80 4.65
N CYS A 27 6.82 9.00 4.06
CA CYS A 27 7.82 9.42 3.08
C CYS A 27 9.22 9.48 3.69
N GLU A 28 9.38 10.04 4.89
CA GLU A 28 10.67 10.13 5.58
C GLU A 28 11.30 8.74 5.80
N CYS A 29 10.51 7.77 6.31
CA CYS A 29 10.98 6.40 6.48
C CYS A 29 11.42 5.75 5.16
N LEU A 30 10.67 5.97 4.07
CA LEU A 30 10.99 5.42 2.76
C LEU A 30 12.18 6.12 2.09
N LEU A 31 12.39 7.41 2.34
CA LEU A 31 13.60 8.14 1.92
C LEU A 31 14.85 7.67 2.67
N ALA A 32 14.71 7.32 3.96
CA ALA A 32 15.79 6.71 4.72
C ALA A 32 16.16 5.33 4.15
N LEU A 33 15.16 4.48 3.84
CA LEU A 33 15.36 3.20 3.15
C LEU A 33 16.07 3.39 1.80
N LYS A 34 15.62 4.37 1.00
CA LYS A 34 16.22 4.73 -0.28
C LYS A 34 17.71 5.09 -0.13
N SER A 35 18.06 5.90 0.87
CA SER A 35 19.44 6.34 1.10
C SER A 35 20.37 5.16 1.41
N LEU A 36 19.87 4.16 2.14
CA LEU A 36 20.62 2.93 2.43
C LEU A 36 20.82 2.07 1.17
N LEU A 37 19.82 2.00 0.30
CA LEU A 37 19.89 1.27 -0.98
C LEU A 37 20.75 1.96 -2.03
N GLU A 38 20.96 3.27 -1.95
CA GLU A 38 21.68 4.03 -2.97
C GLU A 38 23.12 3.57 -3.16
N ASN A 39 23.76 3.10 -2.08
CA ASN A 39 25.11 2.56 -2.10
C ASN A 39 25.21 1.21 -2.82
N SER A 40 24.19 0.36 -2.72
CA SER A 40 24.19 -0.99 -3.30
C SER A 40 23.52 -1.05 -4.68
N MET A 41 22.42 -0.32 -4.87
CA MET A 41 21.56 -0.39 -6.06
C MET A 41 21.02 0.99 -6.45
N PRO A 42 21.85 1.90 -6.99
CA PRO A 42 21.47 3.28 -7.29
C PRO A 42 20.34 3.39 -8.32
N GLY A 43 20.26 2.47 -9.29
CA GLY A 43 19.19 2.44 -10.28
C GLY A 43 17.81 2.19 -9.66
N VAL A 44 17.75 1.36 -8.62
CA VAL A 44 16.53 1.03 -7.86
C VAL A 44 16.19 2.15 -6.88
N ALA A 45 17.19 2.75 -6.23
CA ALA A 45 17.00 3.86 -5.30
C ALA A 45 16.32 5.08 -5.96
N LYS A 46 16.63 5.37 -7.24
CA LYS A 46 15.98 6.46 -8.00
C LYS A 46 14.47 6.24 -8.20
N VAL A 47 14.04 4.98 -8.36
CA VAL A 47 12.63 4.62 -8.54
C VAL A 47 11.84 5.00 -7.29
N ILE A 48 12.40 4.76 -6.10
CA ILE A 48 11.75 5.12 -4.83
C ILE A 48 11.47 6.63 -4.78
N SER A 49 12.48 7.47 -5.05
CA SER A 49 12.33 8.92 -5.04
C SER A 49 11.26 9.41 -6.03
N TYR A 50 11.23 8.83 -7.24
CA TYR A 50 10.22 9.17 -8.24
C TYR A 50 8.80 8.88 -7.71
N HIS A 51 8.53 7.67 -7.22
CA HIS A 51 7.18 7.32 -6.76
C HIS A 51 6.77 8.05 -5.48
N LEU A 52 7.69 8.40 -4.59
CA LEU A 52 7.36 9.25 -3.44
C LEU A 52 6.95 10.65 -3.88
N GLN A 53 7.64 11.23 -4.86
CA GLN A 53 7.26 12.53 -5.42
C GLN A 53 5.87 12.48 -6.06
N GLN A 54 5.56 11.45 -6.86
CA GLN A 54 4.25 11.31 -7.47
C GLN A 54 3.16 10.99 -6.43
N ALA A 55 3.46 10.18 -5.42
CA ALA A 55 2.50 9.89 -4.36
C ALA A 55 2.18 11.14 -3.52
N SER A 56 3.12 12.06 -3.33
CA SER A 56 2.88 13.30 -2.59
C SER A 56 1.80 14.16 -3.23
N THR A 57 1.78 14.26 -4.56
CA THR A 57 0.76 15.05 -5.28
C THR A 57 -0.63 14.40 -5.25
N LEU A 58 -0.70 13.09 -5.02
CA LEU A 58 -1.93 12.29 -5.11
C LEU A 58 -2.53 11.91 -3.75
N LEU A 59 -1.69 11.70 -2.73
CA LEU A 59 -2.09 11.06 -1.47
C LEU A 59 -1.88 11.94 -0.23
N ALA A 60 -1.05 12.98 -0.30
CA ALA A 60 -0.65 13.74 0.89
C ALA A 60 -1.80 14.56 1.50
N HIS A 61 -2.74 15.02 0.69
CA HIS A 61 -3.76 15.98 1.10
C HIS A 61 -5.13 15.32 1.30
N THR A 62 -5.80 15.69 2.39
CA THR A 62 -7.23 15.42 2.56
C THR A 62 -8.03 16.47 1.79
N HIS A 63 -8.95 16.02 0.94
CA HIS A 63 -9.80 16.87 0.12
C HIS A 63 -11.07 17.23 0.88
N GLN A 64 -11.33 18.52 1.07
CA GLN A 64 -12.60 18.99 1.61
C GLN A 64 -13.69 18.84 0.53
N LEU A 65 -14.76 18.14 0.87
CA LEU A 65 -15.94 17.99 0.02
C LEU A 65 -17.00 19.03 0.39
N ILE A 66 -17.85 19.34 -0.59
CA ILE A 66 -18.99 20.25 -0.38
C ILE A 66 -19.99 19.57 0.57
N GLY A 67 -20.47 20.33 1.57
CA GLY A 67 -21.47 19.87 2.53
C GLY A 67 -22.36 21.00 3.04
N PRO A 68 -23.45 20.68 3.76
CA PRO A 68 -24.31 21.65 4.42
C PRO A 68 -23.59 22.36 5.59
N THR A 69 -24.14 23.48 6.04
CA THR A 69 -23.65 24.17 7.23
C THR A 69 -23.71 23.26 8.46
N GLY A 70 -22.65 23.27 9.27
CA GLY A 70 -22.58 22.42 10.45
C GLY A 70 -22.08 21.01 10.18
N GLU A 71 -21.58 20.74 8.97
CA GLU A 71 -21.00 19.46 8.59
C GLU A 71 -19.61 19.70 7.95
N THR A 72 -18.62 18.91 8.35
CA THR A 72 -17.33 18.81 7.64
C THR A 72 -17.28 17.48 6.90
N ASN A 73 -17.04 17.51 5.59
CA ASN A 73 -16.87 16.34 4.76
C ASN A 73 -15.47 16.29 4.17
N GLU A 74 -14.81 15.17 4.35
CA GLU A 74 -13.43 14.97 3.92
C GLU A 74 -13.32 13.70 3.10
N LEU A 75 -12.61 13.76 1.99
CA LEU A 75 -12.15 12.63 1.20
C LEU A 75 -10.64 12.48 1.40
N TYR A 76 -10.20 11.29 1.79
CA TYR A 76 -8.79 10.97 1.97
C TYR A 76 -8.53 9.55 1.51
N THR A 77 -7.25 9.19 1.41
CA THR A 77 -6.83 7.83 1.02
C THR A 77 -6.28 7.07 2.22
N ALA A 78 -6.44 5.76 2.21
CA ALA A 78 -5.86 4.85 3.19
C ALA A 78 -5.32 3.59 2.50
N GLY A 79 -4.40 2.90 3.17
CA GLY A 79 -3.92 1.61 2.72
C GLY A 79 -5.05 0.58 2.72
N ARG A 80 -5.04 -0.31 1.73
CA ARG A 80 -6.06 -1.35 1.56
C ARG A 80 -5.90 -2.50 2.56
N GLY A 81 -4.67 -2.80 2.99
CA GLY A 81 -4.38 -3.93 3.87
C GLY A 81 -2.96 -4.46 3.70
N VAL A 82 -2.83 -5.79 3.82
CA VAL A 82 -1.61 -6.51 3.44
C VAL A 82 -1.54 -6.61 1.91
N ALA A 83 -0.47 -6.11 1.31
CA ALA A 83 -0.15 -6.25 -0.10
C ALA A 83 0.82 -7.42 -0.32
N LEU A 84 0.53 -8.28 -1.29
CA LEU A 84 1.41 -9.35 -1.73
C LEU A 84 2.08 -8.92 -3.03
N ILE A 85 3.39 -8.71 -3.00
CA ILE A 85 4.16 -8.32 -4.19
C ILE A 85 4.98 -9.52 -4.65
N ILE A 86 4.85 -9.91 -5.91
CA ILE A 86 5.41 -11.14 -6.47
C ILE A 86 6.33 -10.79 -7.63
N GLN A 87 7.58 -11.25 -7.57
CA GLN A 87 8.56 -11.10 -8.63
C GLN A 87 8.89 -12.49 -9.20
N GLU A 88 8.52 -12.73 -10.46
CA GLU A 88 8.95 -13.91 -11.21
C GLU A 88 10.29 -13.64 -11.93
N ASP A 89 10.42 -12.48 -12.57
CA ASP A 89 11.60 -12.14 -13.38
C ASP A 89 12.66 -11.36 -12.57
N ASN A 90 13.93 -11.74 -12.71
CA ASN A 90 15.06 -11.18 -11.94
C ASN A 90 15.94 -10.20 -12.75
N GLY A 91 15.49 -9.81 -13.94
CA GLY A 91 16.14 -8.83 -14.79
C GLY A 91 16.17 -7.43 -14.18
N ILE A 92 17.06 -6.57 -14.69
CA ILE A 92 17.25 -5.20 -14.17
C ILE A 92 15.95 -4.39 -14.23
N GLN A 93 15.22 -4.48 -15.33
CA GLN A 93 13.93 -3.81 -15.52
C GLN A 93 12.86 -4.35 -14.56
N ALA A 94 12.83 -5.66 -14.34
CA ALA A 94 11.91 -6.28 -13.38
C ALA A 94 12.20 -5.82 -11.93
N LYS A 95 13.47 -5.69 -11.55
CA LYS A 95 13.88 -5.11 -10.25
C LYS A 95 13.36 -3.68 -10.08
N GLN A 96 13.43 -2.86 -11.13
CA GLN A 96 12.89 -1.50 -11.10
C GLN A 96 11.36 -1.51 -10.95
N ALA A 97 10.67 -2.35 -11.71
CA ALA A 97 9.22 -2.47 -11.67
C ALA A 97 8.70 -2.94 -10.31
N VAL A 98 9.37 -3.93 -9.70
CA VAL A 98 8.92 -4.43 -8.41
C VAL A 98 9.16 -3.44 -7.29
N VAL A 99 10.26 -2.66 -7.36
CA VAL A 99 10.50 -1.58 -6.40
C VAL A 99 9.52 -0.42 -6.57
N ALA A 100 9.07 -0.14 -7.80
CA ALA A 100 7.98 0.79 -8.04
C ALA A 100 6.71 0.34 -7.31
N GLN A 101 6.30 -0.92 -7.47
CA GLN A 101 5.13 -1.48 -6.78
C GLN A 101 5.30 -1.54 -5.26
N LEU A 102 6.49 -1.92 -4.76
CA LEU A 102 6.81 -1.92 -3.32
C LEU A 102 6.67 -0.53 -2.71
N THR A 103 7.27 0.47 -3.36
CA THR A 103 7.23 1.87 -2.91
C THR A 103 5.80 2.39 -2.92
N ALA A 104 5.07 2.16 -4.01
CA ALA A 104 3.68 2.57 -4.17
C ALA A 104 2.78 1.95 -3.10
N ALA A 105 2.94 0.65 -2.81
CA ALA A 105 2.17 -0.03 -1.77
C ALA A 105 2.48 0.51 -0.37
N LEU A 106 3.76 0.67 -0.02
CA LEU A 106 4.19 1.14 1.30
C LEU A 106 3.74 2.59 1.55
N VAL A 107 3.97 3.50 0.60
CA VAL A 107 3.61 4.92 0.75
C VAL A 107 2.09 5.12 0.79
N ALA A 108 1.33 4.26 0.08
CA ALA A 108 -0.13 4.20 0.16
C ALA A 108 -0.66 3.73 1.53
N GLY A 109 0.20 3.26 2.43
CA GLY A 109 -0.17 2.82 3.78
C GLY A 109 -0.45 1.32 3.90
N ASN A 110 0.02 0.49 2.97
CA ASN A 110 -0.08 -0.97 3.07
C ASN A 110 1.16 -1.56 3.75
N SER A 111 1.01 -2.70 4.43
CA SER A 111 2.15 -3.57 4.69
C SER A 111 2.40 -4.48 3.50
N VAL A 112 3.63 -4.98 3.36
CA VAL A 112 4.02 -5.77 2.20
C VAL A 112 4.66 -7.11 2.58
N VAL A 113 4.16 -8.16 1.95
CA VAL A 113 4.86 -9.44 1.84
C VAL A 113 5.40 -9.57 0.42
N PHE A 114 6.72 -9.53 0.29
CA PHE A 114 7.44 -9.63 -0.97
C PHE A 114 7.91 -11.07 -1.22
N CYS A 115 7.45 -11.67 -2.32
CA CYS A 115 7.79 -13.03 -2.74
C CYS A 115 8.70 -12.99 -3.97
N SER A 116 9.95 -13.41 -3.79
CA SER A 116 10.97 -13.40 -4.84
C SER A 116 12.09 -14.40 -4.52
N ASP A 117 12.71 -14.94 -5.57
CA ASP A 117 13.95 -15.72 -5.46
C ASP A 117 15.19 -14.91 -5.93
N ASP A 118 15.01 -13.62 -6.24
CA ASP A 118 16.09 -12.69 -6.54
C ASP A 118 16.91 -12.38 -5.27
N LYS A 119 18.01 -13.11 -5.10
CA LYS A 119 18.89 -12.98 -3.93
C LYS A 119 19.56 -11.61 -3.85
N GLU A 120 19.88 -11.00 -4.99
CA GLU A 120 20.59 -9.73 -5.02
C GLU A 120 19.67 -8.61 -4.52
N LEU A 121 18.48 -8.49 -5.11
CA LEU A 121 17.49 -7.50 -4.68
C LEU A 121 17.02 -7.76 -3.25
N SER A 122 16.69 -9.01 -2.92
CA SER A 122 16.18 -9.37 -1.58
C SER A 122 17.21 -9.09 -0.49
N SER A 123 18.49 -9.42 -0.70
CA SER A 123 19.53 -9.15 0.31
C SER A 123 19.78 -7.65 0.51
N ALA A 124 19.79 -6.86 -0.57
CA ALA A 124 19.92 -5.41 -0.49
C ALA A 124 18.73 -4.78 0.26
N LEU A 125 17.50 -5.17 -0.07
CA LEU A 125 16.29 -4.68 0.61
C LEU A 125 16.23 -5.11 2.08
N VAL A 126 16.60 -6.35 2.42
CA VAL A 126 16.67 -6.82 3.81
C VAL A 126 17.70 -5.99 4.60
N ALA A 127 18.90 -5.81 4.05
CA ALA A 127 19.96 -5.06 4.71
C ALA A 127 19.58 -3.59 4.93
N ALA A 128 18.92 -2.96 3.95
CA ALA A 128 18.41 -1.61 4.07
C ALA A 128 17.24 -1.52 5.06
N TYR A 129 16.31 -2.46 5.04
CA TYR A 129 15.16 -2.49 5.93
C TYR A 129 15.58 -2.66 7.41
N GLN A 130 16.53 -3.55 7.69
CA GLN A 130 17.07 -3.75 9.05
C GLN A 130 17.76 -2.52 9.63
N GLN A 131 18.29 -1.64 8.78
CA GLN A 131 18.92 -0.38 9.19
C GLN A 131 17.97 0.82 9.11
N SER A 132 16.76 0.63 8.57
CA SER A 132 15.76 1.69 8.42
C SER A 132 14.92 1.86 9.69
N SER A 133 14.21 2.99 9.78
CA SER A 133 13.22 3.27 10.84
C SER A 133 11.84 2.70 10.55
N LEU A 134 11.67 1.89 9.51
CA LEU A 134 10.38 1.29 9.17
C LEU A 134 9.93 0.34 10.30
N PRO A 135 8.62 0.33 10.65
CA PRO A 135 8.08 -0.58 11.66
C PRO A 135 8.42 -2.05 11.37
N ALA A 136 8.62 -2.83 12.44
CA ALA A 136 8.84 -4.27 12.32
C ALA A 136 7.68 -4.95 11.59
N ASN A 137 7.99 -6.00 10.82
CA ASN A 137 7.03 -6.78 10.03
C ASN A 137 6.27 -6.02 8.93
N LEU A 138 6.60 -4.75 8.70
CA LEU A 138 5.98 -3.94 7.64
C LEU A 138 6.39 -4.43 6.24
N LEU A 139 7.66 -4.81 6.05
CA LEU A 139 8.17 -5.40 4.82
C LEU A 139 8.77 -6.76 5.14
N GLN A 140 8.16 -7.82 4.60
CA GLN A 140 8.57 -9.19 4.86
C GLN A 140 8.96 -9.90 3.57
N PHE A 141 9.97 -10.76 3.64
CA PHE A 141 10.57 -11.41 2.48
C PHE A 141 10.32 -12.92 2.50
N ALA A 142 9.77 -13.46 1.42
CA ALA A 142 9.49 -14.88 1.21
C ALA A 142 10.02 -15.34 -0.15
N SER A 143 10.20 -16.65 -0.32
CA SER A 143 10.54 -17.23 -1.61
C SER A 143 9.42 -16.99 -2.62
N PHE A 144 9.75 -17.06 -3.91
CA PHE A 144 8.74 -16.96 -4.98
C PHE A 144 7.59 -17.93 -4.73
N ASP A 145 7.90 -19.21 -4.51
CA ASP A 145 6.92 -20.29 -4.33
C ASP A 145 5.93 -20.08 -3.16
N ALA A 146 6.27 -19.23 -2.19
CA ALA A 146 5.40 -18.92 -1.05
C ALA A 146 4.13 -18.16 -1.45
N TYR A 147 4.12 -17.47 -2.60
CA TYR A 147 2.96 -16.68 -3.03
C TYR A 147 1.71 -17.54 -3.19
N HIS A 148 1.85 -18.80 -3.61
CA HIS A 148 0.74 -19.73 -3.80
C HIS A 148 -0.09 -19.93 -2.53
N GLN A 149 0.55 -19.96 -1.36
CA GLN A 149 -0.14 -20.06 -0.07
C GLN A 149 -0.60 -18.67 0.42
N LEU A 150 0.22 -17.64 0.26
CA LEU A 150 -0.07 -16.30 0.77
C LEU A 150 -1.23 -15.61 0.04
N ILE A 151 -1.42 -15.91 -1.24
CA ILE A 151 -2.52 -15.37 -2.04
C ILE A 151 -3.89 -15.94 -1.62
N GLU A 152 -3.92 -17.01 -0.82
CA GLU A 152 -5.15 -17.56 -0.22
C GLU A 152 -5.53 -16.82 1.08
N SER A 153 -4.57 -16.18 1.76
CA SER A 153 -4.81 -15.32 2.93
C SER A 153 -5.63 -14.08 2.58
N ASP A 154 -6.07 -13.29 3.56
CA ASP A 154 -6.87 -12.07 3.33
C ASP A 154 -6.04 -10.86 2.84
N VAL A 155 -5.21 -11.08 1.81
CA VAL A 155 -4.47 -10.01 1.13
C VAL A 155 -5.44 -9.09 0.41
N ARG A 156 -5.13 -7.79 0.42
CA ARG A 156 -6.00 -6.77 -0.14
C ARG A 156 -5.50 -6.23 -1.47
N CYS A 157 -4.20 -6.31 -1.73
CA CYS A 157 -3.59 -5.96 -3.03
C CYS A 157 -2.63 -7.06 -3.46
N VAL A 158 -2.54 -7.31 -4.77
CA VAL A 158 -1.48 -8.12 -5.36
C VAL A 158 -0.75 -7.31 -6.41
N GLY A 159 0.56 -7.18 -6.25
CA GLY A 159 1.48 -6.71 -7.28
C GLY A 159 2.20 -7.89 -7.91
N TYR A 160 2.36 -7.88 -9.22
CA TYR A 160 3.02 -8.94 -9.96
C TYR A 160 3.98 -8.35 -11.00
N VAL A 161 5.16 -8.94 -11.15
CA VAL A 161 6.14 -8.59 -12.19
C VAL A 161 6.65 -9.89 -12.81
N GLY A 162 6.39 -10.09 -14.10
CA GLY A 162 6.76 -11.34 -14.78
C GLY A 162 5.99 -11.58 -16.06
N THR A 163 5.68 -12.85 -16.35
CA THR A 163 5.06 -13.26 -17.61
C THR A 163 3.52 -13.17 -17.62
N PRO A 164 2.89 -12.91 -18.78
CA PRO A 164 1.42 -12.90 -18.91
C PRO A 164 0.72 -14.23 -18.55
N SER A 165 1.41 -15.36 -18.68
CA SER A 165 0.84 -16.69 -18.39
C SER A 165 0.59 -16.88 -16.88
N VAL A 166 1.56 -16.48 -16.05
CA VAL A 166 1.44 -16.52 -14.59
C VAL A 166 0.54 -15.40 -14.08
N GLU A 167 0.60 -14.20 -14.67
CA GLU A 167 -0.40 -13.15 -14.41
C GLU A 167 -1.83 -13.67 -14.56
N ALA A 168 -2.14 -14.31 -15.71
CA ALA A 168 -3.47 -14.82 -15.97
C ALA A 168 -3.88 -15.90 -14.95
N THR A 169 -2.91 -16.66 -14.42
CA THR A 169 -3.14 -17.65 -13.37
C THR A 169 -3.46 -16.99 -12.04
N ILE A 170 -2.68 -15.98 -11.64
CA ILE A 170 -2.93 -15.16 -10.45
C ILE A 170 -4.32 -14.49 -10.54
N ASN A 171 -4.65 -13.88 -11.68
CA ASN A 171 -5.95 -13.24 -11.90
C ASN A 171 -7.11 -14.23 -11.73
N ARG A 172 -7.01 -15.43 -12.33
CA ARG A 172 -8.02 -16.49 -12.15
C ARG A 172 -8.11 -16.97 -10.70
N GLN A 173 -7.00 -17.03 -9.97
CA GLN A 173 -6.99 -17.42 -8.56
C GLN A 173 -7.67 -16.36 -7.69
N LEU A 174 -7.36 -15.08 -7.92
CA LEU A 174 -8.00 -13.97 -7.22
C LEU A 174 -9.51 -13.90 -7.51
N ALA A 175 -9.92 -14.11 -8.75
CA ALA A 175 -11.33 -14.11 -9.15
C ALA A 175 -12.16 -15.24 -8.50
N LYS A 176 -11.53 -16.34 -8.09
CA LYS A 176 -12.19 -17.45 -7.38
C LYS A 176 -12.40 -17.17 -5.89
N ARG A 177 -11.74 -16.15 -5.32
CA ARG A 177 -11.85 -15.84 -3.90
C ARG A 177 -13.24 -15.36 -3.57
N THR A 178 -13.73 -15.76 -2.40
CA THR A 178 -14.91 -15.17 -1.78
C THR A 178 -14.50 -13.96 -0.95
N GLY A 179 -15.27 -12.87 -1.02
CA GLY A 179 -15.00 -11.66 -0.25
C GLY A 179 -14.73 -10.44 -1.13
N ALA A 180 -13.95 -9.48 -0.62
CA ALA A 180 -13.64 -8.27 -1.34
C ALA A 180 -12.79 -8.55 -2.59
N ILE A 181 -13.07 -7.84 -3.69
CA ILE A 181 -12.26 -7.92 -4.91
C ILE A 181 -10.86 -7.39 -4.61
N VAL A 182 -9.87 -8.25 -4.83
CA VAL A 182 -8.45 -7.94 -4.67
C VAL A 182 -7.94 -7.30 -5.96
N SER A 183 -7.29 -6.14 -5.87
CA SER A 183 -6.68 -5.50 -7.05
C SER A 183 -5.43 -6.28 -7.44
N LEU A 184 -5.30 -6.56 -8.73
CA LEU A 184 -4.09 -7.07 -9.35
C LEU A 184 -3.41 -5.95 -10.15
N VAL A 185 -2.15 -5.67 -9.82
CA VAL A 185 -1.31 -4.67 -10.48
C VAL A 185 -0.12 -5.41 -11.08
N SER A 186 -0.20 -5.71 -12.37
CA SER A 186 0.79 -6.53 -13.06
C SER A 186 1.68 -5.68 -13.97
N GLU A 187 2.98 -5.93 -13.95
CA GLU A 187 3.91 -5.50 -14.99
C GLU A 187 4.37 -6.72 -15.77
N THR A 188 3.91 -6.83 -17.02
CA THR A 188 4.31 -7.93 -17.91
C THR A 188 5.09 -7.49 -19.13
N ASP A 189 5.10 -6.19 -19.44
CA ASP A 189 5.97 -5.62 -20.46
C ASP A 189 7.24 -5.08 -19.78
N LEU A 190 8.23 -5.96 -19.65
CA LEU A 190 9.52 -5.64 -19.03
C LEU A 190 10.42 -4.76 -19.92
N LEU A 191 10.02 -4.48 -21.18
CA LEU A 191 10.77 -3.61 -22.07
C LEU A 191 10.37 -2.14 -21.88
N THR A 192 9.07 -1.86 -21.84
CA THR A 192 8.55 -0.48 -21.78
C THR A 192 8.11 -0.04 -20.38
N LEU A 193 7.86 -1.00 -19.48
CA LEU A 193 7.50 -0.79 -18.08
C LEU A 193 6.33 0.19 -17.88
N PRO A 194 5.18 0.01 -18.57
CA PRO A 194 4.07 0.96 -18.54
C PRO A 194 3.49 1.18 -17.14
N VAL A 195 3.50 0.16 -16.27
CA VAL A 195 2.95 0.27 -14.92
C VAL A 195 3.96 0.92 -13.98
N ALA A 196 5.25 0.57 -14.09
CA ALA A 196 6.28 1.22 -13.28
C ALA A 196 6.49 2.69 -13.67
N HIS A 197 6.27 3.05 -14.94
CA HIS A 197 6.36 4.44 -15.41
C HIS A 197 5.06 5.23 -15.23
N ASP A 198 3.98 4.64 -14.72
CA ASP A 198 2.74 5.36 -14.44
C ASP A 198 2.91 6.26 -13.20
N PRO A 199 2.78 7.60 -13.32
CA PRO A 199 2.83 8.48 -12.16
C PRO A 199 1.69 8.23 -11.16
N HIS A 200 0.59 7.60 -11.58
CA HIS A 200 -0.56 7.30 -10.72
C HIS A 200 -0.51 5.91 -10.06
N LEU A 201 0.63 5.20 -10.15
CA LEU A 201 0.77 3.84 -9.63
C LEU A 201 0.31 3.70 -8.17
N SER A 202 0.56 4.70 -7.32
CA SER A 202 0.14 4.69 -5.92
C SER A 202 -1.38 4.58 -5.72
N LEU A 203 -2.18 5.12 -6.64
CA LEU A 203 -3.65 5.01 -6.62
C LEU A 203 -4.14 3.58 -6.77
N ARG A 204 -3.32 2.68 -7.36
CA ARG A 204 -3.65 1.26 -7.49
C ARG A 204 -3.59 0.50 -6.15
N PHE A 205 -3.04 1.12 -5.12
CA PHE A 205 -2.80 0.55 -3.80
C PHE A 205 -3.55 1.25 -2.65
N ILE A 206 -4.47 2.17 -2.94
CA ILE A 206 -5.27 2.88 -1.92
C ILE A 206 -6.74 2.45 -1.90
N THR A 207 -7.40 2.75 -0.80
CA THR A 207 -8.86 2.89 -0.72
C THR A 207 -9.20 4.33 -0.39
N GLU A 208 -10.14 4.88 -1.15
CA GLU A 208 -10.75 6.17 -0.84
C GLU A 208 -11.66 6.02 0.38
N ARG A 209 -11.57 6.98 1.30
CA ARG A 209 -12.39 7.04 2.51
C ARG A 209 -12.99 8.42 2.62
N THR A 210 -14.26 8.46 2.97
CA THR A 210 -14.92 9.71 3.37
C THR A 210 -15.12 9.75 4.88
N ARG A 211 -14.97 10.95 5.44
CA ARG A 211 -15.29 11.25 6.84
C ARG A 211 -16.22 12.43 6.88
N THR A 212 -17.40 12.23 7.46
CA THR A 212 -18.41 13.26 7.69
C THR A 212 -18.54 13.49 9.19
N ILE A 213 -18.37 14.75 9.63
CA ILE A 213 -18.48 15.15 11.03
C ILE A 213 -19.58 16.19 11.15
N ASN A 214 -20.66 15.83 11.86
CA ASN A 214 -21.72 16.76 12.23
C ASN A 214 -21.26 17.64 13.41
N ILE A 215 -20.94 18.90 13.13
CA ILE A 215 -20.53 19.91 14.11
C ILE A 215 -21.75 20.55 14.79
N THR A 216 -22.95 20.45 14.19
CA THR A 216 -24.20 21.08 14.66
C THR A 216 -24.80 20.54 15.97
N ALA A 217 -24.11 19.68 16.71
CA ALA A 217 -24.49 19.37 18.09
C ALA A 217 -24.03 20.44 19.11
N VAL A 218 -23.17 21.40 18.72
CA VAL A 218 -22.58 22.38 19.68
C VAL A 218 -23.32 23.72 19.73
N GLY A 219 -24.17 24.03 18.74
CA GLY A 219 -24.78 25.36 18.58
C GLY A 219 -26.26 25.39 18.25
N GLY A 220 -26.98 24.27 18.44
CA GLY A 220 -28.44 24.31 18.44
C GLY A 220 -28.89 25.29 19.53
N ASN A 221 -29.69 26.28 19.18
CA ASN A 221 -30.34 27.17 20.13
C ASN A 221 -31.04 26.28 21.18
N ALA A 222 -30.48 26.14 22.39
CA ALA A 222 -30.97 25.21 23.41
C ALA A 222 -32.46 25.42 23.70
N THR A 223 -32.93 26.67 23.51
CA THR A 223 -34.34 27.07 23.55
C THR A 223 -35.26 26.27 22.62
N LEU A 224 -34.77 25.75 21.48
CA LEU A 224 -35.55 24.89 20.56
C LEU A 224 -35.70 23.45 21.05
N LEU A 225 -34.82 22.98 21.94
CA LEU A 225 -34.94 21.67 22.61
C LEU A 225 -35.90 21.74 23.81
N GLU A 226 -36.04 22.92 24.43
CA GLU A 226 -36.95 23.15 25.57
C GLU A 226 -38.43 23.32 25.16
N LEU A 227 -38.70 23.73 23.91
CA LEU A 227 -40.08 23.91 23.39
C LEU A 227 -40.91 22.62 23.32
N GLY A 228 -40.34 21.45 23.59
CA GLY A 228 -41.05 20.17 23.67
C GLY A 228 -41.36 19.69 25.09
N VAL A 229 -41.00 20.44 26.13
CA VAL A 229 -41.10 20.01 27.54
C VAL A 229 -42.30 20.62 28.28
N ASP A 230 -43.08 21.49 27.64
CA ASP A 230 -44.34 21.96 28.22
C ASP A 230 -45.40 20.85 28.11
N THR A 231 -45.51 20.14 29.23
CA THR A 231 -46.51 19.14 29.61
C THR A 231 -47.94 19.56 29.26
N HIS A 232 -48.67 18.70 28.55
CA HIS A 232 -50.09 18.51 28.80
C HIS A 232 -50.31 17.83 30.16
#